data_AF-A3GFJ1-F1
#
_entry.id   AF-A3GFJ1-F1
#
_cell.length_a   1.000
_cell.length_b   1.000
_cell.length_c   1.000
_cell.angle_alpha   90.00
_cell.angle_beta   90.00
_cell.angle_gamma   90.00
#
_symmetry.space_group_name_H-M   'P 1'
#
loop_
_entity.id
_entity.type
_entity.pdbx_description
1 polymer ?
#
loop_
_entity_poly.entity_id
_entity_poly.type
_entity_poly.pdbx_seq_one_letter_code
_entity_poly.pdbx_strand_id
1 'polypeptide(L)'
;TSAASLAPNWVYGTTLPSQNSRGSTSSVSGLCLTERGQITVPQPEVIQNMLFPANEALKDKIVEYREKLSAILSKDISDVKSDFVNPLLVVTGPTHIKEPLQAKACAQWIGSIIGKKFVNPPSQAVPESIKHLYQKNENQVPHNVLLSLRTNLTKYNHDYSSIQSKDPVSVMTFEIEQGIPVCRALLCELAEVCPIVGETSDTITPQYLSDLFCLGIVGSTFIESQLHRELASGVSYPIGFNSSNSDLPFDKEMYGHRIVSALDSMYATGQPHQFLSVTKVGTVAVVGTTGNEDTFVILQLNLQLDFDELKAIINKVYSYSKLTRQTPRVMLDLGRVSTEQYAQKLSLLQTLLQDPDTMYKVVGVMIDSGDHYIPEKYPVDLTVDVHLDQSSDYDEDEDDHRKMMELNKYFVQRRMQKTYSVKKVPATSSTAVEKDYEYVINADKLISELEKLSKRRIEAKI
;
A
#
# COMPACT_ATOMS: atom_id res chain seq x y z
N THR A 1 11.22 -56.58 16.84
CA THR A 1 11.93 -55.55 16.06
C THR A 1 11.07 -54.29 16.02
N SER A 2 11.13 -53.50 17.08
CA SER A 2 10.42 -52.23 17.20
C SER A 2 11.13 -51.18 16.35
N ALA A 3 10.48 -50.72 15.28
CA ALA A 3 10.96 -49.57 14.53
C ALA A 3 10.90 -48.34 15.45
N ALA A 4 12.07 -47.88 15.88
CA ALA A 4 12.21 -46.60 16.55
C ALA A 4 11.82 -45.50 15.56
N SER A 5 10.72 -44.79 15.82
CA SER A 5 10.31 -43.62 15.06
C SER A 5 11.22 -42.44 15.40
N LEU A 6 11.81 -41.83 14.37
CA LEU A 6 12.59 -40.60 14.49
C LEU A 6 11.67 -39.42 14.87
N ALA A 7 12.20 -38.52 15.70
CA ALA A 7 11.59 -37.22 16.01
C ALA A 7 11.30 -36.41 14.73
N PRO A 8 10.34 -35.47 14.76
CA PRO A 8 10.03 -34.63 13.60
C PRO A 8 11.31 -33.96 13.07
N ASN A 9 11.51 -34.08 11.76
CA ASN A 9 12.66 -33.50 11.06
C ASN A 9 12.56 -31.98 11.06
N TRP A 10 13.61 -31.34 11.55
CA TRP A 10 13.81 -29.90 11.54
C TRP A 10 14.09 -29.42 10.12
N VAL A 11 13.45 -28.33 9.69
CA VAL A 11 13.89 -27.54 8.54
C VAL A 11 14.14 -26.13 9.05
N TYR A 12 15.41 -25.77 9.26
CA TYR A 12 15.81 -24.41 9.59
C TYR A 12 15.59 -23.51 8.36
N GLY A 13 15.08 -22.30 8.56
CA GLY A 13 15.01 -21.26 7.53
C GLY A 13 13.69 -21.12 6.76
N THR A 14 12.58 -21.71 7.23
CA THR A 14 11.25 -21.42 6.67
C THR A 14 10.19 -21.36 7.78
N THR A 15 9.18 -20.48 7.66
CA THR A 15 7.99 -20.47 8.54
C THR A 15 6.93 -21.49 8.11
N LEU A 16 7.25 -22.37 7.15
CA LEU A 16 6.32 -23.34 6.61
C LEU A 16 5.89 -24.35 7.68
N PRO A 17 4.59 -24.55 7.90
CA PRO A 17 4.12 -25.65 8.75
C PRO A 17 4.62 -26.98 8.17
N SER A 18 5.22 -27.83 9.01
CA SER A 18 5.52 -29.22 8.67
C SER A 18 4.28 -29.91 8.09
N GLN A 19 4.40 -30.47 6.88
CA GLN A 19 3.30 -31.11 6.15
C GLN A 19 2.71 -32.36 6.85
N ASN A 20 3.36 -32.89 7.89
CA ASN A 20 2.92 -34.06 8.65
C ASN A 20 2.97 -33.81 10.17
N SER A 21 2.12 -32.93 10.69
CA SER A 21 2.16 -32.52 12.11
C SER A 21 0.98 -32.97 12.99
N ARG A 22 0.11 -33.89 12.55
CA ARG A 22 -0.84 -34.57 13.46
C ARG A 22 -0.23 -35.86 14.02
N GLY A 23 0.68 -35.71 14.98
CA GLY A 23 1.05 -36.78 15.92
C GLY A 23 0.11 -36.78 17.13
N SER A 24 -0.15 -37.94 17.72
CA SER A 24 -0.97 -38.06 18.94
C SER A 24 -0.31 -37.33 20.12
N THR A 25 -1.14 -36.64 20.90
CA THR A 25 -0.74 -35.85 22.08
C THR A 25 -0.01 -36.71 23.10
N SER A 26 1.25 -36.37 23.41
CA SER A 26 1.98 -36.92 24.56
C SER A 26 1.72 -36.06 25.80
N SER A 27 1.40 -36.70 26.91
CA SER A 27 0.91 -36.09 28.16
C SER A 27 2.03 -35.81 29.19
N VAL A 28 3.31 -35.78 28.79
CA VAL A 28 4.44 -35.73 29.73
C VAL A 28 5.44 -34.64 29.36
N SER A 29 5.00 -33.38 29.54
CA SER A 29 5.75 -32.18 29.95
C SER A 29 4.93 -30.96 29.51
N GLY A 30 4.28 -30.31 30.48
CA GLY A 30 3.33 -29.22 30.25
C GLY A 30 3.94 -27.89 29.81
N LEU A 31 5.06 -27.89 29.09
CA LEU A 31 5.78 -26.66 28.70
C LEU A 31 6.06 -26.50 27.19
N CYS A 32 5.80 -27.49 26.33
CA CYS A 32 6.13 -27.37 24.88
C CYS A 32 5.16 -28.13 23.94
N LEU A 33 3.86 -28.20 24.22
CA LEU A 33 2.95 -29.01 23.39
C LEU A 33 2.28 -28.19 22.28
N THR A 34 3.08 -27.72 21.31
CA THR A 34 2.77 -27.34 19.89
C THR A 34 3.66 -26.22 19.32
N GLU A 35 4.76 -25.83 19.97
CA GLU A 35 5.63 -24.77 19.43
C GLU A 35 6.33 -25.21 18.13
N ARG A 36 5.88 -24.65 17.01
CA ARG A 36 6.55 -24.67 15.71
C ARG A 36 7.68 -23.62 15.79
N GLY A 37 8.87 -23.94 15.27
CA GLY A 37 10.12 -23.21 15.53
C GLY A 37 10.05 -21.68 15.42
N GLN A 38 10.87 -20.99 16.21
CA GLN A 38 10.99 -19.53 16.23
C GLN A 38 12.23 -19.10 15.43
N ILE A 39 12.09 -18.04 14.65
CA ILE A 39 13.21 -17.38 13.96
C ILE A 39 13.27 -15.95 14.45
N THR A 40 14.47 -15.49 14.82
CA THR A 40 14.70 -14.10 15.19
C THR A 40 14.67 -13.22 13.94
N VAL A 41 13.84 -12.18 13.97
CA VAL A 41 13.84 -11.13 12.95
C VAL A 41 14.82 -10.04 13.39
N PRO A 42 15.59 -9.42 12.47
CA PRO A 42 16.44 -8.29 12.81
C PRO A 42 15.65 -7.17 13.48
N GLN A 43 16.29 -6.41 14.37
CA GLN A 43 15.63 -5.31 15.08
C GLN A 43 15.15 -4.22 14.10
N PRO A 44 14.00 -3.57 14.34
CA PRO A 44 13.53 -2.48 13.50
C PRO A 44 14.56 -1.39 13.28
N GLU A 45 15.28 -0.98 14.33
CA GLU A 45 16.30 0.07 14.23
C GLU A 45 17.45 -0.28 13.29
N VAL A 46 17.90 -1.53 13.29
CA VAL A 46 18.96 -2.00 12.39
C VAL A 46 18.50 -1.91 10.95
N ILE A 47 17.27 -2.34 10.67
CA ILE A 47 16.69 -2.26 9.33
C ILE A 47 16.48 -0.79 8.90
N GLN A 48 15.99 0.05 9.82
CA GLN A 48 15.61 1.43 9.54
C GLN A 48 16.78 2.40 9.45
N ASN A 49 17.78 2.28 10.31
CA ASN A 49 18.84 3.27 10.44
C ASN A 49 20.16 2.80 9.82
N MET A 50 20.39 1.48 9.74
CA MET A 50 21.66 0.94 9.25
C MET A 50 21.57 0.32 7.85
N LEU A 51 20.56 -0.52 7.60
CA LEU A 51 20.49 -1.28 6.35
C LEU A 51 19.81 -0.49 5.21
N PHE A 52 18.64 0.11 5.49
CA PHE A 52 17.84 0.84 4.50
C PHE A 52 17.29 2.15 5.08
N PRO A 53 18.14 3.16 5.33
CA PRO A 53 17.68 4.44 5.84
C PRO A 53 16.91 5.25 4.81
N ALA A 54 15.84 5.90 5.30
CA ALA A 54 15.24 7.03 4.62
C ALA A 54 16.15 8.25 4.82
N ASN A 55 16.55 8.90 3.74
CA ASN A 55 17.30 10.16 3.84
C ASN A 55 16.41 11.31 4.35
N GLU A 56 17.02 12.37 4.87
CA GLU A 56 16.27 13.50 5.45
C GLU A 56 15.34 14.17 4.43
N ALA A 57 15.79 14.36 3.19
CA ALA A 57 14.97 14.94 2.14
C ALA A 57 13.71 14.11 1.82
N LEU A 58 13.78 12.78 1.95
CA LEU A 58 12.63 11.89 1.80
C LEU A 58 11.69 12.00 3.01
N LYS A 59 12.24 12.03 4.23
CA LYS A 59 11.44 12.22 5.46
C LYS A 59 10.65 13.52 5.41
N ASP A 60 11.29 14.63 5.03
CA ASP A 60 10.65 15.94 4.90
C ASP A 60 9.48 15.90 3.90
N LYS A 61 9.68 15.27 2.74
CA LYS A 61 8.62 15.09 1.72
C LYS A 61 7.44 14.27 2.26
N ILE A 62 7.72 13.22 3.04
CA ILE A 62 6.68 12.38 3.65
C ILE A 62 5.89 13.20 4.68
N VAL A 63 6.57 13.96 5.53
CA VAL A 63 5.94 14.83 6.53
C VAL A 63 5.08 15.90 5.86
N GLU A 64 5.61 16.61 4.85
CA GLU A 64 4.86 17.61 4.09
C GLU A 64 3.59 17.00 3.45
N TYR A 65 3.69 15.78 2.93
CA TYR A 65 2.55 15.09 2.35
C TYR A 65 1.50 14.71 3.41
N ARG A 66 1.93 14.22 4.58
CA ARG A 66 1.05 13.90 5.70
C ARG A 66 0.31 15.15 6.18
N GLU A 67 1.00 16.28 6.33
CA GLU A 67 0.38 17.56 6.71
C GLU A 67 -0.66 18.02 5.69
N LYS A 68 -0.39 17.88 4.39
CA LYS A 68 -1.37 18.17 3.34
C LYS A 68 -2.61 17.27 3.47
N LEU A 69 -2.44 15.99 3.72
CA LEU A 69 -3.56 15.06 3.93
C LEU A 69 -4.36 15.40 5.19
N SER A 70 -3.70 15.65 6.32
CA SER A 70 -4.36 16.07 7.56
C SER A 70 -5.14 17.38 7.35
N ALA A 71 -4.60 18.32 6.58
CA ALA A 71 -5.33 19.55 6.22
C ALA A 71 -6.57 19.27 5.36
N ILE A 72 -6.48 18.32 4.41
CA ILE A 72 -7.61 17.88 3.59
C ILE A 72 -8.70 17.22 4.46
N LEU A 73 -8.35 16.53 5.55
CA LEU A 73 -9.30 15.84 6.41
C LEU A 73 -9.94 16.78 7.45
N SER A 74 -9.13 17.66 8.06
CA SER A 74 -9.53 18.50 9.19
C SER A 74 -10.21 19.81 8.81
N LYS A 75 -9.82 20.45 7.69
CA LYS A 75 -10.36 21.77 7.33
C LYS A 75 -11.76 21.64 6.76
N ASP A 76 -12.74 22.26 7.41
CA ASP A 76 -14.10 22.36 6.88
C ASP A 76 -14.08 23.15 5.56
N ILE A 77 -14.40 22.48 4.46
CA ILE A 77 -14.32 23.08 3.12
C ILE A 77 -15.42 24.13 2.94
N SER A 78 -16.46 24.11 3.78
CA SER A 78 -17.52 25.12 3.79
C SER A 78 -17.05 26.49 4.30
N ASP A 79 -15.88 26.59 4.94
CA ASP A 79 -15.31 27.87 5.35
C ASP A 79 -14.72 28.62 4.14
N VAL A 80 -15.50 29.60 3.65
CA VAL A 80 -15.26 30.44 2.47
C VAL A 80 -14.01 31.31 2.62
N LYS A 81 -13.47 31.47 3.83
CA LYS A 81 -12.34 32.37 4.12
C LYS A 81 -10.94 31.74 4.01
N SER A 82 -10.85 30.46 3.66
CA SER A 82 -9.54 29.78 3.57
C SER A 82 -9.01 29.76 2.13
N ASP A 83 -7.77 30.23 1.93
CA ASP A 83 -6.97 30.06 0.69
C ASP A 83 -6.57 28.59 0.43
N PHE A 84 -7.20 27.64 1.14
CA PHE A 84 -6.86 26.23 1.08
C PHE A 84 -7.49 25.58 -0.16
N VAL A 85 -6.62 25.27 -1.13
CA VAL A 85 -6.97 24.39 -2.24
C VAL A 85 -7.24 23.00 -1.67
N ASN A 86 -8.43 22.46 -1.92
CA ASN A 86 -8.83 21.13 -1.46
C ASN A 86 -8.74 20.13 -2.63
N PRO A 87 -7.55 19.56 -2.91
CA PRO A 87 -7.37 18.62 -4.00
C PRO A 87 -8.05 17.29 -3.71
N LEU A 88 -8.39 16.54 -4.76
CA LEU A 88 -8.83 15.16 -4.62
C LEU A 88 -7.63 14.26 -4.35
N LEU A 89 -7.68 13.46 -3.29
CA LEU A 89 -6.71 12.40 -3.04
C LEU A 89 -6.97 11.25 -4.01
N VAL A 90 -5.95 10.76 -4.70
CA VAL A 90 -6.04 9.56 -5.55
C VAL A 90 -5.01 8.54 -5.10
N VAL A 91 -5.49 7.37 -4.70
CA VAL A 91 -4.66 6.21 -4.35
C VAL A 91 -4.77 5.21 -5.48
N THR A 92 -3.67 4.91 -6.16
CA THR A 92 -3.67 3.93 -7.26
C THR A 92 -2.48 2.98 -7.18
N GLY A 93 -2.59 1.83 -7.82
CA GLY A 93 -1.58 0.77 -7.76
C GLY A 93 -2.23 -0.61 -7.77
N PRO A 94 -1.41 -1.66 -7.76
CA PRO A 94 -1.92 -3.03 -7.63
C PRO A 94 -2.59 -3.24 -6.27
N THR A 95 -3.54 -4.17 -6.20
CA THR A 95 -4.14 -4.60 -4.92
C THR A 95 -3.10 -5.18 -3.96
N HIS A 96 -2.08 -5.88 -4.50
CA HIS A 96 -0.94 -6.43 -3.79
C HIS A 96 0.30 -6.36 -4.69
N ILE A 97 1.44 -5.99 -4.12
CA ILE A 97 2.70 -6.07 -4.85
C ILE A 97 3.16 -7.53 -4.87
N LYS A 98 3.19 -8.12 -6.07
CA LYS A 98 3.72 -9.47 -6.33
C LYS A 98 5.18 -9.44 -6.78
N GLU A 99 5.54 -8.43 -7.57
CA GLU A 99 6.85 -8.30 -8.20
C GLU A 99 7.43 -6.89 -8.01
N PRO A 100 8.66 -6.74 -7.50
CA PRO A 100 9.31 -5.45 -7.32
C PRO A 100 9.47 -4.64 -8.62
N LEU A 101 9.77 -5.29 -9.76
CA LEU A 101 9.94 -4.57 -11.03
C LEU A 101 8.61 -3.98 -11.53
N GLN A 102 7.50 -4.71 -11.40
CA GLN A 102 6.16 -4.18 -11.69
C GLN A 102 5.82 -3.02 -10.76
N ALA A 103 6.18 -3.10 -9.47
CA ALA A 103 6.00 -2.00 -8.53
C ALA A 103 6.80 -0.75 -8.91
N LYS A 104 8.07 -0.90 -9.32
CA LYS A 104 8.91 0.20 -9.78
C LYS A 104 8.36 0.81 -11.07
N ALA A 105 7.86 -0.01 -12.00
CA ALA A 105 7.19 0.50 -13.20
C ALA A 105 5.91 1.28 -12.86
N CYS A 106 5.07 0.77 -11.95
CA CYS A 106 3.90 1.47 -11.44
C CYS A 106 4.29 2.82 -10.79
N ALA A 107 5.31 2.84 -9.92
CA ALA A 107 5.83 4.06 -9.32
C ALA A 107 6.38 5.03 -10.36
N GLN A 108 7.04 4.54 -11.42
CA GLN A 108 7.52 5.39 -12.50
C GLN A 108 6.37 6.02 -13.31
N TRP A 109 5.29 5.28 -13.55
CA TRP A 109 4.09 5.81 -14.19
C TRP A 109 3.46 6.93 -13.36
N ILE A 110 3.22 6.67 -12.07
CA ILE A 110 2.74 7.67 -11.10
C ILE A 110 3.69 8.87 -11.01
N GLY A 111 4.99 8.59 -10.91
CA GLY A 111 6.08 9.56 -10.91
C GLY A 111 6.00 10.49 -12.11
N SER A 112 5.79 9.92 -13.31
CA SER A 112 5.71 10.69 -14.55
C SER A 112 4.52 11.66 -14.56
N ILE A 113 3.42 11.32 -13.90
CA ILE A 113 2.27 12.23 -13.70
C ILE A 113 2.65 13.38 -12.76
N ILE A 114 3.38 13.10 -11.68
CA ILE A 114 3.77 14.12 -10.68
C ILE A 114 5.11 14.82 -10.97
N GLY A 115 5.70 14.59 -12.15
CA GLY A 115 6.94 15.25 -12.59
C GLY A 115 8.22 14.68 -11.98
N LYS A 116 8.22 13.41 -11.54
CA LYS A 116 9.38 12.70 -10.99
C LYS A 116 9.72 11.46 -11.81
N LYS A 117 11.00 11.12 -11.88
CA LYS A 117 11.50 9.92 -12.57
C LYS A 117 12.61 9.26 -11.77
N PHE A 118 12.71 7.94 -11.84
CA PHE A 118 13.91 7.21 -11.44
C PHE A 118 15.12 7.66 -12.29
N VAL A 119 16.32 7.54 -11.71
CA VAL A 119 17.59 7.75 -12.43
C VAL A 119 17.73 6.72 -13.57
N ASN A 120 17.38 5.45 -13.28
CA ASN A 120 17.32 4.35 -14.26
C ASN A 120 15.90 3.77 -14.30
N PRO A 121 14.97 4.40 -15.04
CA PRO A 121 13.59 3.96 -15.06
C PRO A 121 13.46 2.62 -15.81
N PRO A 122 12.57 1.71 -15.38
CA PRO A 122 12.20 0.54 -16.17
C PRO A 122 11.49 0.91 -17.49
N SER A 123 11.43 2.21 -17.85
CA SER A 123 10.74 2.72 -19.04
C SER A 123 11.32 2.22 -20.36
N GLN A 124 12.57 1.75 -20.38
CA GLN A 124 13.14 1.11 -21.58
C GLN A 124 12.44 -0.22 -21.92
N ALA A 125 11.74 -0.83 -20.96
CA ALA A 125 10.96 -2.07 -21.11
C ALA A 125 9.54 -1.87 -21.63
N VAL A 126 9.04 -0.64 -21.55
CA VAL A 126 7.59 -0.38 -21.61
C VAL A 126 7.11 -0.61 -23.05
N PRO A 127 6.05 -1.41 -23.26
CA PRO A 127 5.49 -1.66 -24.58
C PRO A 127 5.06 -0.34 -25.24
N GLU A 128 5.20 -0.27 -26.56
CA GLU A 128 4.85 0.94 -27.32
C GLU A 128 3.40 1.40 -27.08
N SER A 129 2.48 0.47 -26.79
CA SER A 129 1.07 0.75 -26.48
C SER A 129 0.88 1.62 -25.23
N ILE A 130 1.73 1.48 -24.21
CA ILE A 130 1.62 2.19 -22.93
C ILE A 130 2.79 3.13 -22.63
N LYS A 131 3.77 3.22 -23.54
CA LYS A 131 4.95 4.09 -23.42
C LYS A 131 4.61 5.56 -23.17
N HIS A 132 3.51 6.05 -23.77
CA HIS A 132 3.03 7.41 -23.58
C HIS A 132 2.67 7.73 -22.11
N LEU A 133 2.28 6.73 -21.31
CA LEU A 133 1.96 6.89 -19.89
C LEU A 133 3.18 7.31 -19.05
N TYR A 134 4.38 6.94 -19.51
CA TYR A 134 5.67 7.16 -18.83
C TYR A 134 6.44 8.38 -19.34
N GLN A 135 5.92 9.04 -20.38
CA GLN A 135 6.58 10.16 -21.08
C GLN A 135 5.81 11.48 -20.92
N LYS A 136 5.05 11.63 -19.83
CA LYS A 136 4.35 12.88 -19.52
C LYS A 136 5.36 14.00 -19.24
N ASN A 137 5.05 15.19 -19.76
CA ASN A 137 5.92 16.37 -19.65
C ASN A 137 5.89 16.92 -18.22
N GLU A 138 7.05 17.32 -17.70
CA GLU A 138 7.20 17.93 -16.36
C GLU A 138 6.39 19.22 -16.19
N ASN A 139 5.98 19.87 -17.28
CA ASN A 139 5.14 21.07 -17.26
C ASN A 139 3.63 20.79 -17.11
N GLN A 140 3.21 19.53 -17.00
CA GLN A 140 1.80 19.11 -16.88
C GLN A 140 1.53 18.35 -15.56
N VAL A 141 2.21 18.74 -14.48
CA VAL A 141 1.96 18.16 -13.15
C VAL A 141 0.58 18.59 -12.65
N PRO A 142 -0.30 17.65 -12.25
CA PRO A 142 -1.62 18.01 -11.76
C PRO A 142 -1.50 18.74 -10.41
N HIS A 143 -1.99 19.99 -10.36
CA HIS A 143 -2.00 20.77 -9.12
C HIS A 143 -3.24 20.51 -8.25
N ASN A 144 -4.29 19.92 -8.82
CA ASN A 144 -5.59 19.77 -8.18
C ASN A 144 -5.84 18.34 -7.67
N VAL A 145 -4.86 17.45 -7.78
CA VAL A 145 -4.97 16.04 -7.38
C VAL A 145 -3.74 15.66 -6.59
N LEU A 146 -3.92 14.91 -5.52
CA LEU A 146 -2.83 14.42 -4.69
C LEU A 146 -2.68 12.90 -4.92
N LEU A 147 -1.69 12.50 -5.70
CA LEU A 147 -1.54 11.11 -6.17
C LEU A 147 -0.59 10.30 -5.26
N SER A 148 -0.99 9.09 -4.88
CA SER A 148 -0.18 8.13 -4.12
C SER A 148 -0.22 6.73 -4.69
N LEU A 149 0.88 6.00 -4.53
CA LEU A 149 1.00 4.58 -4.86
C LEU A 149 0.51 3.70 -3.71
N ARG A 150 -0.41 2.78 -3.99
CA ARG A 150 -0.78 1.70 -3.08
C ARG A 150 0.33 0.65 -3.01
N THR A 151 0.89 0.41 -1.82
CA THR A 151 1.98 -0.54 -1.59
C THR A 151 1.60 -1.62 -0.59
N ASN A 152 0.56 -2.41 -0.90
CA ASN A 152 0.22 -3.56 -0.07
C ASN A 152 1.21 -4.71 -0.31
N LEU A 153 1.92 -5.11 0.74
CA LEU A 153 3.05 -6.04 0.66
C LEU A 153 2.68 -7.50 0.95
N THR A 154 1.47 -7.74 1.45
CA THR A 154 1.06 -9.02 2.06
C THR A 154 -0.38 -9.34 1.71
N LYS A 155 -0.66 -10.56 1.28
CA LYS A 155 -2.04 -11.08 1.19
C LYS A 155 -2.31 -12.01 2.37
N TYR A 156 -3.13 -11.60 3.33
CA TYR A 156 -3.55 -12.47 4.44
C TYR A 156 -4.73 -13.36 4.01
N ASN A 157 -4.89 -14.54 4.64
CA ASN A 157 -5.95 -15.54 4.37
C ASN A 157 -5.90 -16.24 2.99
N HIS A 158 -4.76 -16.25 2.31
CA HIS A 158 -4.59 -17.08 1.12
C HIS A 158 -4.49 -18.57 1.50
N ASP A 159 -5.09 -19.46 0.69
CA ASP A 159 -4.93 -20.89 0.86
C ASP A 159 -3.50 -21.30 0.46
N TYR A 160 -2.67 -21.58 1.46
CA TYR A 160 -1.29 -22.01 1.26
C TYR A 160 -1.12 -23.52 1.34
N SER A 161 -2.21 -24.29 1.26
CA SER A 161 -2.12 -25.76 1.16
C SER A 161 -1.36 -26.20 -0.11
N SER A 162 -1.27 -25.33 -1.11
CA SER A 162 -0.54 -25.51 -2.36
C SER A 162 0.74 -24.66 -2.43
N ILE A 163 1.68 -24.83 -1.49
CA ILE A 163 3.06 -24.27 -1.55
C ILE A 163 3.83 -24.59 -2.86
N GLN A 164 3.27 -25.44 -3.72
CA GLN A 164 3.78 -25.73 -5.07
C GLN A 164 3.31 -24.75 -6.16
N SER A 165 2.42 -23.79 -5.88
CA SER A 165 2.10 -22.74 -6.87
C SER A 165 3.33 -21.85 -7.06
N LYS A 166 3.93 -21.90 -8.26
CA LYS A 166 5.12 -21.10 -8.62
C LYS A 166 4.83 -19.61 -8.79
N ASP A 167 3.59 -19.17 -8.62
CA ASP A 167 3.19 -17.79 -8.82
C ASP A 167 3.30 -17.00 -7.50
N PRO A 168 4.11 -15.93 -7.45
CA PRO A 168 4.27 -15.13 -6.25
C PRO A 168 2.96 -14.40 -5.92
N VAL A 169 2.40 -14.68 -4.74
CA VAL A 169 1.15 -14.05 -4.25
C VAL A 169 1.41 -12.65 -3.67
N SER A 170 2.59 -12.44 -3.08
CA SER A 170 3.04 -11.15 -2.52
C SER A 170 4.57 -11.07 -2.41
N VAL A 171 5.14 -9.85 -2.37
CA VAL A 171 6.60 -9.61 -2.22
C VAL A 171 7.11 -9.99 -0.83
N MET A 172 6.30 -9.80 0.22
CA MET A 172 6.66 -10.30 1.54
C MET A 172 6.53 -11.82 1.53
N THR A 173 7.68 -12.50 1.52
CA THR A 173 7.77 -13.96 1.54
C THR A 173 7.49 -14.53 2.93
N PHE A 174 7.23 -15.84 2.99
CA PHE A 174 7.09 -16.59 4.24
C PHE A 174 8.35 -16.54 5.13
N GLU A 175 9.52 -16.36 4.53
CA GLU A 175 10.77 -16.09 5.21
C GLU A 175 10.80 -14.60 5.61
N ILE A 176 10.00 -14.25 6.63
CA ILE A 176 9.76 -12.87 7.08
C ILE A 176 11.09 -12.14 7.37
N GLU A 177 12.08 -12.86 7.90
CA GLU A 177 13.42 -12.33 8.16
C GLU A 177 14.15 -11.86 6.90
N GLN A 178 13.83 -12.44 5.74
CA GLN A 178 14.32 -12.01 4.44
C GLN A 178 13.35 -11.03 3.77
N GLY A 179 12.04 -11.21 3.99
CA GLY A 179 10.98 -10.40 3.40
C GLY A 179 10.98 -8.95 3.85
N ILE A 180 11.18 -8.67 5.15
CA ILE A 180 11.17 -7.28 5.67
C ILE A 180 12.28 -6.42 5.07
N PRO A 181 13.57 -6.85 5.06
CA PRO A 181 14.65 -6.12 4.38
C PRO A 181 14.34 -5.83 2.90
N VAL A 182 13.83 -6.83 2.17
CA VAL A 182 13.47 -6.72 0.75
C VAL A 182 12.34 -5.71 0.55
N CYS A 183 11.29 -5.80 1.37
CA CYS A 183 10.16 -4.88 1.32
C CYS A 183 10.61 -3.45 1.63
N ARG A 184 11.40 -3.24 2.68
CA ARG A 184 11.87 -1.90 3.03
C ARG A 184 12.75 -1.29 1.94
N ALA A 185 13.70 -2.05 1.40
CA ALA A 185 14.52 -1.60 0.29
C ALA A 185 13.65 -1.15 -0.89
N LEU A 186 12.66 -1.96 -1.28
CA LEU A 186 11.71 -1.61 -2.32
C LEU A 186 10.93 -0.34 -1.97
N LEU A 187 10.35 -0.25 -0.77
CA LEU A 187 9.56 0.92 -0.35
C LEU A 187 10.39 2.20 -0.33
N CYS A 188 11.66 2.17 0.09
CA CYS A 188 12.55 3.33 0.00
C CYS A 188 12.67 3.81 -1.44
N GLU A 189 12.95 2.90 -2.39
CA GLU A 189 13.04 3.25 -3.81
C GLU A 189 11.71 3.81 -4.37
N LEU A 190 10.57 3.21 -4.02
CA LEU A 190 9.27 3.69 -4.47
C LEU A 190 8.94 5.08 -3.89
N ALA A 191 9.26 5.30 -2.61
CA ALA A 191 8.99 6.55 -1.89
C ALA A 191 9.82 7.74 -2.40
N GLU A 192 11.01 7.50 -2.96
CA GLU A 192 11.81 8.53 -3.63
C GLU A 192 11.06 9.14 -4.83
N VAL A 193 10.32 8.31 -5.56
CA VAL A 193 9.60 8.70 -6.77
C VAL A 193 8.19 9.20 -6.48
N CYS A 194 7.44 8.56 -5.58
CA CYS A 194 6.05 8.96 -5.30
C CYS A 194 5.64 8.68 -3.85
N PRO A 195 4.65 9.41 -3.31
CA PRO A 195 4.06 9.12 -2.00
C PRO A 195 3.48 7.71 -1.99
N ILE A 196 3.75 6.93 -0.93
CA ILE A 196 3.29 5.55 -0.82
C ILE A 196 2.25 5.37 0.29
N VAL A 197 1.34 4.42 0.08
CA VAL A 197 0.24 4.07 0.98
C VAL A 197 0.44 2.66 1.51
N GLY A 198 0.60 2.53 2.82
CA GLY A 198 0.75 1.24 3.51
C GLY A 198 -0.59 0.59 3.86
N GLU A 199 -0.61 -0.74 3.96
CA GLU A 199 -1.74 -1.46 4.57
C GLU A 199 -1.34 -1.96 5.96
N THR A 200 -2.21 -1.72 6.94
CA THR A 200 -2.00 -2.10 8.33
C THR A 200 -2.58 -3.50 8.54
N SER A 201 -1.79 -4.50 8.15
CA SER A 201 -2.23 -5.90 8.12
C SER A 201 -1.80 -6.70 9.35
N ASP A 202 -0.84 -6.18 10.13
CA ASP A 202 -0.40 -6.72 11.41
C ASP A 202 0.13 -5.60 12.33
N THR A 203 0.45 -5.95 13.57
CA THR A 203 0.84 -5.02 14.64
C THR A 203 2.34 -4.84 14.88
N ILE A 204 3.19 -5.50 14.08
CA ILE A 204 4.65 -5.51 14.24
C ILE A 204 5.34 -4.89 13.02
N THR A 205 4.96 -5.26 11.81
CA THR A 205 5.51 -4.78 10.54
C THR A 205 5.52 -3.25 10.42
N PRO A 206 4.53 -2.49 10.95
CA PRO A 206 4.62 -1.03 10.99
C PRO A 206 5.88 -0.51 11.69
N GLN A 207 6.43 -1.21 12.69
CA GLN A 207 7.69 -0.80 13.33
C GLN A 207 8.87 -0.75 12.38
N TYR A 208 8.81 -1.47 11.25
CA TYR A 208 9.84 -1.54 10.23
C TYR A 208 9.62 -0.61 9.04
N LEU A 209 8.36 -0.36 8.66
CA LEU A 209 8.03 0.23 7.35
C LEU A 209 7.24 1.55 7.44
N SER A 210 6.59 1.83 8.56
CA SER A 210 5.61 2.91 8.68
C SER A 210 6.19 4.33 8.58
N ASP A 211 7.50 4.48 8.79
CA ASP A 211 8.23 5.73 8.57
C ASP A 211 8.21 6.16 7.09
N LEU A 212 8.01 5.23 6.16
CA LEU A 212 7.94 5.51 4.72
C LEU A 212 6.53 5.84 4.22
N PHE A 213 5.48 5.53 4.99
CA PHE A 213 4.09 5.68 4.54
C PHE A 213 3.57 7.12 4.68
N CYS A 214 2.93 7.63 3.64
CA CYS A 214 2.24 8.93 3.69
C CYS A 214 0.80 8.81 4.21
N LEU A 215 0.20 7.63 4.01
CA LEU A 215 -1.17 7.27 4.35
C LEU A 215 -1.20 5.77 4.68
N GLY A 216 -2.08 5.36 5.58
CA GLY A 216 -2.34 3.94 5.82
C GLY A 216 -3.77 3.54 5.52
N ILE A 217 -3.98 2.25 5.25
CA ILE A 217 -5.30 1.64 5.07
C ILE A 217 -5.43 0.47 6.03
N VAL A 218 -6.57 0.36 6.73
CA VAL A 218 -6.97 -0.83 7.46
C VAL A 218 -7.99 -1.58 6.60
N GLY A 219 -7.63 -2.80 6.17
CA GLY A 219 -8.48 -3.64 5.33
C GLY A 219 -9.75 -4.09 6.04
N SER A 220 -10.78 -4.44 5.26
CA SER A 220 -12.11 -4.80 5.78
C SER A 220 -12.15 -6.04 6.65
N THR A 221 -11.12 -6.89 6.61
CA THR A 221 -10.95 -8.06 7.48
C THR A 221 -10.51 -7.67 8.89
N PHE A 222 -9.79 -6.55 9.03
CA PHE A 222 -9.19 -6.10 10.28
C PHE A 222 -9.94 -4.93 10.93
N ILE A 223 -10.96 -4.41 10.26
CA ILE A 223 -11.73 -3.23 10.70
C ILE A 223 -12.39 -3.43 12.08
N GLU A 224 -12.75 -4.66 12.45
CA GLU A 224 -13.32 -4.97 13.77
C GLU A 224 -12.26 -5.36 14.81
N SER A 225 -11.00 -5.47 14.40
CA SER A 225 -9.91 -5.85 15.29
C SER A 225 -9.54 -4.69 16.20
N GLN A 226 -9.74 -4.90 17.50
CA GLN A 226 -9.34 -3.93 18.54
C GLN A 226 -7.84 -3.61 18.45
N LEU A 227 -6.99 -4.63 18.24
CA LEU A 227 -5.54 -4.43 18.10
C LEU A 227 -5.16 -3.50 16.94
N HIS A 228 -5.92 -3.56 15.83
CA HIS A 228 -5.67 -2.67 14.69
C HIS A 228 -6.15 -1.24 14.96
N ARG A 229 -7.23 -1.06 15.73
CA ARG A 229 -7.71 0.26 16.18
C ARG A 229 -6.72 0.91 17.14
N GLU A 230 -6.18 0.13 18.07
CA GLU A 230 -5.14 0.57 19.01
C GLU A 230 -3.87 0.97 18.27
N LEU A 231 -3.40 0.15 17.33
CA LEU A 231 -2.27 0.48 16.48
C LEU A 231 -2.50 1.73 15.62
N ALA A 232 -3.65 1.82 14.95
CA ALA A 232 -4.01 2.98 14.12
C ALA A 232 -4.07 4.29 14.94
N SER A 233 -4.37 4.20 16.24
CA SER A 233 -4.37 5.37 17.14
C SER A 233 -2.97 5.93 17.42
N GLY A 234 -1.92 5.15 17.13
CA GLY A 234 -0.52 5.49 17.39
C GLY A 234 0.33 5.77 16.15
N VAL A 235 -0.22 5.65 14.94
CA VAL A 235 0.53 5.97 13.72
C VAL A 235 0.61 7.49 13.50
N SER A 236 1.68 7.94 12.85
CA SER A 236 1.93 9.36 12.58
C SER A 236 1.47 9.81 11.19
N TYR A 237 0.44 9.17 10.65
CA TYR A 237 -0.14 9.48 9.34
C TYR A 237 -1.64 9.18 9.32
N PRO A 238 -2.38 9.74 8.36
CA PRO A 238 -3.81 9.47 8.24
C PRO A 238 -4.13 8.00 7.94
N ILE A 239 -5.30 7.52 8.40
CA ILE A 239 -5.76 6.15 8.21
C ILE A 239 -7.14 6.08 7.54
N GLY A 240 -7.22 5.35 6.43
CA GLY A 240 -8.48 4.97 5.79
C GLY A 240 -8.98 3.61 6.28
N PHE A 241 -10.21 3.53 6.76
CA PHE A 241 -10.86 2.26 7.11
C PHE A 241 -11.66 1.73 5.93
N ASN A 242 -11.19 0.63 5.32
CA ASN A 242 -11.81 0.07 4.13
C ASN A 242 -12.98 -0.85 4.46
N SER A 243 -14.19 -0.47 4.06
CA SER A 243 -15.39 -1.31 4.19
C SER A 243 -15.57 -2.28 3.02
N SER A 244 -14.78 -2.14 1.95
CA SER A 244 -14.78 -3.01 0.77
C SER A 244 -13.99 -4.29 1.00
N ASN A 245 -14.52 -5.42 0.54
CA ASN A 245 -13.76 -6.66 0.41
C ASN A 245 -13.85 -7.14 -1.05
N SER A 246 -12.80 -6.89 -1.82
CA SER A 246 -12.75 -7.24 -3.24
C SER A 246 -12.75 -8.75 -3.51
N ASP A 247 -12.42 -9.57 -2.50
CA ASP A 247 -12.33 -11.02 -2.62
C ASP A 247 -13.67 -11.73 -2.36
N LEU A 248 -14.70 -11.01 -1.89
CA LEU A 248 -16.03 -11.53 -1.61
C LEU A 248 -17.09 -10.95 -2.55
N PRO A 249 -18.14 -11.72 -2.90
CA PRO A 249 -19.29 -11.17 -3.62
C PRO A 249 -19.89 -9.98 -2.87
N PHE A 250 -20.37 -8.99 -3.62
CA PHE A 250 -21.02 -7.84 -3.02
C PHE A 250 -22.32 -8.26 -2.35
N ASP A 251 -22.41 -7.99 -1.06
CA ASP A 251 -23.60 -8.18 -0.24
C ASP A 251 -23.93 -6.84 0.45
N LYS A 252 -25.15 -6.35 0.21
CA LYS A 252 -25.57 -5.02 0.64
C LYS A 252 -25.72 -4.91 2.16
N GLU A 253 -26.16 -5.97 2.83
CA GLU A 253 -26.32 -5.99 4.28
C GLU A 253 -24.95 -6.01 4.97
N MET A 254 -24.06 -6.90 4.51
CA MET A 254 -22.69 -6.98 4.99
C MET A 254 -21.91 -5.69 4.72
N TYR A 255 -22.13 -5.06 3.57
CA TYR A 255 -21.53 -3.77 3.25
C TYR A 255 -22.00 -2.69 4.23
N GLY A 256 -23.29 -2.63 4.52
CA GLY A 256 -23.85 -1.74 5.56
C GLY A 256 -23.23 -1.97 6.94
N HIS A 257 -23.05 -3.22 7.35
CA HIS A 257 -22.39 -3.58 8.60
C HIS A 257 -20.93 -3.09 8.64
N ARG A 258 -20.15 -3.36 7.58
CA ARG A 258 -18.74 -2.95 7.49
C ARG A 258 -18.58 -1.43 7.52
N ILE A 259 -19.53 -0.66 7.00
CA ILE A 259 -19.52 0.80 7.11
C ILE A 259 -19.67 1.24 8.57
N VAL A 260 -20.57 0.61 9.33
CA VAL A 260 -20.72 0.90 10.77
C VAL A 260 -19.45 0.51 11.53
N SER A 261 -18.86 -0.65 11.23
CA SER A 261 -17.58 -1.07 11.81
C SER A 261 -16.45 -0.09 11.48
N ALA A 262 -16.43 0.49 10.28
CA ALA A 262 -15.48 1.55 9.91
C ALA A 262 -15.64 2.80 10.77
N LEU A 263 -16.88 3.27 10.96
CA LEU A 263 -17.20 4.44 11.78
C LEU A 263 -16.85 4.23 13.26
N ASP A 264 -17.18 3.07 13.82
CA ASP A 264 -16.78 2.71 15.18
C ASP A 264 -15.25 2.63 15.32
N SER A 265 -14.54 2.22 14.26
CA SER A 265 -13.08 2.18 14.23
C SER A 265 -12.46 3.57 14.19
N MET A 266 -13.02 4.49 13.41
CA MET A 266 -12.61 5.90 13.43
C MET A 266 -12.79 6.50 14.82
N TYR A 267 -13.94 6.24 15.46
CA TYR A 267 -14.20 6.70 16.82
C TYR A 267 -13.19 6.15 17.82
N ALA A 268 -12.95 4.83 17.81
CA ALA A 268 -11.98 4.20 18.69
C ALA A 268 -10.57 4.74 18.45
N THR A 269 -10.15 4.85 17.19
CA THR A 269 -8.81 5.30 16.78
C THR A 269 -8.51 6.73 17.23
N GLY A 270 -9.52 7.60 17.29
CA GLY A 270 -9.39 8.96 17.81
C GLY A 270 -9.20 9.06 19.33
N GLN A 271 -9.26 7.95 20.08
CA GLN A 271 -9.06 7.93 21.53
C GLN A 271 -7.66 7.45 21.92
N PRO A 272 -7.16 7.83 23.11
CA PRO A 272 -5.96 7.22 23.70
C PRO A 272 -6.11 5.72 23.95
N HIS A 273 -5.07 4.94 23.64
CA HIS A 273 -5.02 3.49 23.91
C HIS A 273 -3.72 3.08 24.60
N GLN A 274 -3.71 1.85 25.13
CA GLN A 274 -2.51 1.14 25.57
C GLN A 274 -2.53 -0.28 25.03
N PHE A 275 -1.46 -0.70 24.35
CA PHE A 275 -1.38 -2.03 23.77
C PHE A 275 0.07 -2.57 23.77
N LEU A 276 0.22 -3.89 23.59
CA LEU A 276 1.53 -4.53 23.49
C LEU A 276 2.07 -4.45 22.06
N SER A 277 3.31 -4.03 21.91
CA SER A 277 4.03 -4.01 20.64
C SER A 277 5.52 -4.31 20.89
N VAL A 278 6.37 -4.07 19.88
CA VAL A 278 7.82 -4.17 19.98
C VAL A 278 8.47 -2.80 19.85
N THR A 279 9.53 -2.56 20.60
CA THR A 279 10.37 -1.37 20.47
C THR A 279 11.26 -1.45 19.24
N LYS A 280 11.94 -0.34 18.92
CA LYS A 280 12.92 -0.30 17.82
C LYS A 280 14.11 -1.23 18.03
N VAL A 281 14.43 -1.58 19.28
CA VAL A 281 15.44 -2.58 19.63
C VAL A 281 14.88 -4.01 19.71
N GLY A 282 13.63 -4.24 19.27
CA GLY A 282 13.02 -5.57 19.16
C GLY A 282 12.55 -6.18 20.49
N THR A 283 12.46 -5.39 21.56
CA THR A 283 11.93 -5.86 22.86
C THR A 283 10.42 -5.60 22.96
N VAL A 284 9.68 -6.48 23.61
CA VAL A 284 8.25 -6.27 23.87
C VAL A 284 8.07 -5.10 24.83
N ALA A 285 7.14 -4.19 24.51
CA ALA A 285 6.81 -3.04 25.34
C ALA A 285 5.32 -2.71 25.28
N VAL A 286 4.87 -1.96 26.30
CA VAL A 286 3.56 -1.30 26.30
C VAL A 286 3.70 0.02 25.57
N VAL A 287 2.89 0.23 24.54
CA VAL A 287 2.79 1.48 23.79
C VAL A 287 1.54 2.20 24.23
N GLY A 288 1.68 3.47 24.63
CA GLY A 288 0.57 4.38 24.89
C GLY A 288 0.41 5.36 23.74
N THR A 289 -0.83 5.62 23.33
CA THR A 289 -1.14 6.55 22.23
C THR A 289 -2.05 7.67 22.71
N THR A 290 -2.06 8.78 21.98
CA THR A 290 -2.95 9.93 22.26
C THR A 290 -4.24 9.90 21.45
N GLY A 291 -4.38 8.94 20.53
CA GLY A 291 -5.41 8.94 19.50
C GLY A 291 -4.92 9.55 18.19
N ASN A 292 -5.52 9.09 17.09
CA ASN A 292 -5.32 9.60 15.74
C ASN A 292 -6.69 10.01 15.17
N GLU A 293 -6.89 11.31 14.98
CA GLU A 293 -8.11 11.85 14.42
C GLU A 293 -8.10 11.89 12.90
N ASP A 294 -6.93 11.86 12.25
CA ASP A 294 -6.81 11.92 10.79
C ASP A 294 -7.28 10.62 10.13
N THR A 295 -8.60 10.44 10.07
CA THR A 295 -9.21 9.18 9.67
C THR A 295 -10.36 9.42 8.69
N PHE A 296 -10.62 8.43 7.83
CA PHE A 296 -11.73 8.48 6.88
C PHE A 296 -12.24 7.07 6.56
N VAL A 297 -13.44 6.99 6.00
CA VAL A 297 -14.02 5.72 5.54
C VAL A 297 -13.71 5.54 4.06
N ILE A 298 -13.29 4.35 3.65
CA ILE A 298 -13.22 3.98 2.24
C ILE A 298 -14.45 3.14 1.90
N LEU A 299 -15.27 3.64 0.99
CA LEU A 299 -16.53 3.05 0.53
C LEU A 299 -16.36 2.44 -0.86
N GLN A 300 -16.88 1.23 -1.08
CA GLN A 300 -16.87 0.61 -2.40
C GLN A 300 -17.86 1.31 -3.34
N LEU A 301 -17.38 1.80 -4.48
CA LEU A 301 -18.22 2.26 -5.59
C LEU A 301 -18.62 1.04 -6.43
N ASN A 302 -19.72 0.41 -6.04
CA ASN A 302 -20.28 -0.76 -6.72
C ASN A 302 -21.44 -0.35 -7.64
N LEU A 303 -21.46 -0.86 -8.87
CA LEU A 303 -22.51 -0.58 -9.87
C LEU A 303 -23.89 -1.19 -9.51
N GLN A 304 -23.96 -2.05 -8.47
CA GLN A 304 -25.22 -2.53 -7.90
C GLN A 304 -25.90 -1.51 -6.97
N LEU A 305 -25.20 -0.43 -6.60
CA LEU A 305 -25.77 0.71 -5.89
C LEU A 305 -25.97 1.85 -6.88
N ASP A 306 -27.16 2.45 -6.88
CA ASP A 306 -27.41 3.64 -7.66
C ASP A 306 -26.88 4.91 -6.97
N PHE A 307 -27.04 6.05 -7.64
CA PHE A 307 -26.60 7.35 -7.12
C PHE A 307 -27.29 7.72 -5.80
N ASP A 308 -28.59 7.50 -5.68
CA ASP A 308 -29.36 7.90 -4.50
C ASP A 308 -28.97 7.07 -3.28
N GLU A 309 -28.72 5.78 -3.48
CA GLU A 309 -28.23 4.87 -2.44
C GLU A 309 -26.82 5.26 -1.97
N LEU A 310 -25.90 5.54 -2.90
CA LEU A 310 -24.56 6.00 -2.56
C LEU A 310 -24.59 7.35 -1.84
N LYS A 311 -25.41 8.29 -2.32
CA LYS A 311 -25.62 9.60 -1.69
C LYS A 311 -26.16 9.45 -0.27
N ALA A 312 -27.14 8.58 -0.06
CA ALA A 312 -27.68 8.29 1.28
C ALA A 312 -26.62 7.70 2.21
N ILE A 313 -25.79 6.78 1.72
CA ILE A 313 -24.68 6.19 2.49
C ILE A 313 -23.65 7.26 2.87
N ILE A 314 -23.22 8.10 1.92
CA ILE A 314 -22.25 9.18 2.17
C ILE A 314 -22.80 10.16 3.22
N ASN A 315 -24.08 10.54 3.12
CA ASN A 315 -24.75 11.40 4.10
C ASN A 315 -24.86 10.76 5.48
N LYS A 316 -25.12 9.45 5.55
CA LYS A 316 -25.13 8.69 6.80
C LYS A 316 -23.74 8.64 7.45
N VAL A 317 -22.69 8.44 6.66
CA VAL A 317 -21.31 8.49 7.16
C VAL A 317 -21.02 9.87 7.72
N TYR A 318 -21.28 10.92 6.93
CA TYR A 318 -21.00 12.31 7.30
C TYR A 318 -21.73 12.77 8.57
N SER A 319 -22.92 12.23 8.84
CA SER A 319 -23.75 12.59 10.01
C SER A 319 -23.49 11.72 11.25
N TYR A 320 -22.44 10.91 11.25
CA TYR A 320 -22.14 9.99 12.34
C TYR A 320 -21.77 10.73 13.65
N SER A 321 -22.70 10.72 14.60
CA SER A 321 -22.69 11.62 15.76
C SER A 321 -21.66 11.31 16.85
N LYS A 322 -21.06 10.12 16.88
CA LYS A 322 -20.03 9.81 17.89
C LYS A 322 -18.70 10.53 17.61
N LEU A 323 -18.46 10.93 16.36
CA LEU A 323 -17.29 11.71 16.00
C LEU A 323 -17.56 13.20 16.25
N THR A 324 -17.09 13.70 17.40
CA THR A 324 -17.35 15.09 17.83
C THR A 324 -16.23 16.06 17.50
N ARG A 325 -15.01 15.55 17.28
CA ARG A 325 -13.80 16.35 17.02
C ARG A 325 -13.50 16.53 15.53
N GLN A 326 -14.11 15.70 14.70
CA GLN A 326 -13.96 15.72 13.25
C GLN A 326 -15.24 15.29 12.55
N THR A 327 -15.48 15.82 11.35
CA THR A 327 -16.54 15.35 10.46
C THR A 327 -16.00 14.21 9.58
N PRO A 328 -16.56 13.00 9.64
CA PRO A 328 -16.07 11.88 8.84
C PRO A 328 -16.22 12.16 7.34
N ARG A 329 -15.15 11.90 6.60
CA ARG A 329 -15.10 12.00 5.14
C ARG A 329 -14.98 10.63 4.51
N VAL A 330 -15.27 10.56 3.21
CA VAL A 330 -15.26 9.31 2.46
C VAL A 330 -14.26 9.33 1.31
N MET A 331 -13.59 8.22 1.09
CA MET A 331 -12.90 7.91 -0.16
C MET A 331 -13.72 6.86 -0.91
N LEU A 332 -13.80 6.97 -2.24
CA LEU A 332 -14.53 6.01 -3.07
C LEU A 332 -13.56 5.01 -3.70
N ASP A 333 -13.69 3.72 -3.36
CA ASP A 333 -12.94 2.62 -3.94
C ASP A 333 -13.62 2.08 -5.20
N LEU A 334 -13.05 2.38 -6.36
CA LEU A 334 -13.54 1.91 -7.65
C LEU A 334 -13.12 0.46 -7.92
N GLY A 335 -12.16 -0.07 -7.15
CA GLY A 335 -11.49 -1.32 -7.47
C GLY A 335 -10.91 -1.31 -8.87
N ARG A 336 -10.92 -2.49 -9.50
CA ARG A 336 -10.39 -2.69 -10.86
C ARG A 336 -11.45 -2.28 -11.89
N VAL A 337 -11.08 -1.44 -12.85
CA VAL A 337 -12.02 -0.87 -13.84
C VAL A 337 -11.72 -1.39 -15.24
N SER A 338 -12.59 -2.28 -15.73
CA SER A 338 -12.56 -2.73 -17.13
C SER A 338 -13.13 -1.66 -18.07
N THR A 339 -12.85 -1.82 -19.35
CA THR A 339 -13.34 -0.96 -20.45
C THR A 339 -14.86 -0.92 -20.49
N GLU A 340 -15.51 -2.07 -20.22
CA GLU A 340 -16.97 -2.20 -20.17
C GLU A 340 -17.57 -1.38 -19.01
N GLN A 341 -16.89 -1.34 -17.86
CA GLN A 341 -17.35 -0.62 -16.67
C GLN A 341 -16.96 0.86 -16.66
N TYR A 342 -15.96 1.24 -17.47
CA TYR A 342 -15.33 2.58 -17.44
C TYR A 342 -16.37 3.70 -17.53
N ALA A 343 -17.23 3.68 -18.55
CA ALA A 343 -18.20 4.74 -18.79
C ALA A 343 -19.23 4.86 -17.65
N GLN A 344 -19.69 3.72 -17.11
CA GLN A 344 -20.67 3.69 -16.03
C GLN A 344 -20.08 4.19 -14.71
N LYS A 345 -18.88 3.72 -14.34
CA LYS A 345 -18.18 4.16 -13.12
C LYS A 345 -17.79 5.63 -13.21
N LEU A 346 -17.30 6.11 -14.37
CA LEU A 346 -16.97 7.51 -14.56
C LEU A 346 -18.23 8.39 -14.43
N SER A 347 -19.34 8.03 -15.06
CA SER A 347 -20.60 8.77 -14.97
C SER A 347 -21.09 8.86 -13.52
N LEU A 348 -21.12 7.74 -12.79
CA LEU A 348 -21.53 7.71 -11.39
C LEU A 348 -20.62 8.56 -10.50
N LEU A 349 -19.30 8.47 -10.70
CA LEU A 349 -18.31 9.26 -9.99
C LEU A 349 -18.45 10.76 -10.29
N GLN A 350 -18.70 11.14 -11.55
CA GLN A 350 -18.93 12.52 -11.96
C GLN A 350 -20.16 13.09 -11.24
N THR A 351 -21.27 12.36 -11.20
CA THR A 351 -22.49 12.78 -10.51
C THR A 351 -22.24 12.98 -9.01
N LEU A 352 -21.54 12.06 -8.35
CA LEU A 352 -21.19 12.18 -6.93
C LEU A 352 -20.23 13.33 -6.62
N LEU A 353 -19.28 13.63 -7.50
CA LEU A 353 -18.30 14.70 -7.30
C LEU A 353 -18.81 16.09 -7.71
N GLN A 354 -19.93 16.17 -8.44
CA GLN A 354 -20.57 17.42 -8.86
C GLN A 354 -21.83 17.74 -8.05
N ASP A 355 -22.42 16.75 -7.36
CA ASP A 355 -23.58 16.98 -6.50
C ASP A 355 -23.18 17.81 -5.26
N PRO A 356 -23.87 18.93 -4.97
CA PRO A 356 -23.54 19.81 -3.85
C PRO A 356 -23.56 19.13 -2.48
N ASP A 357 -24.38 18.08 -2.30
CA ASP A 357 -24.46 17.39 -1.01
C ASP A 357 -23.27 16.46 -0.81
N THR A 358 -22.69 15.87 -1.86
CA THR A 358 -21.61 14.88 -1.73
C THR A 358 -20.23 15.41 -2.08
N MET A 359 -20.12 16.44 -2.93
CA MET A 359 -18.84 16.91 -3.49
C MET A 359 -17.77 17.17 -2.43
N TYR A 360 -18.12 17.77 -1.29
CA TYR A 360 -17.17 18.10 -0.21
C TYR A 360 -16.98 16.97 0.81
N LYS A 361 -17.90 16.00 0.84
CA LYS A 361 -17.83 14.83 1.72
C LYS A 361 -16.84 13.79 1.19
N VAL A 362 -16.64 13.77 -0.13
CA VAL A 362 -15.67 12.90 -0.80
C VAL A 362 -14.28 13.54 -0.78
N VAL A 363 -13.34 12.88 -0.11
CA VAL A 363 -11.94 13.30 -0.01
C VAL A 363 -11.10 12.85 -1.20
N GLY A 364 -11.48 11.74 -1.81
CA GLY A 364 -10.65 11.09 -2.79
C GLY A 364 -11.20 9.80 -3.36
N VAL A 365 -10.38 9.15 -4.18
CA VAL A 365 -10.72 7.98 -4.97
C VAL A 365 -9.58 6.95 -4.88
N MET A 366 -9.92 5.68 -4.76
CA MET A 366 -8.97 4.56 -4.86
C MET A 366 -9.23 3.76 -6.15
N ILE A 367 -8.17 3.43 -6.88
CA ILE A 367 -8.23 2.77 -8.19
C ILE A 367 -7.22 1.61 -8.24
N ASP A 368 -7.68 0.39 -8.46
CA ASP A 368 -6.80 -0.75 -8.75
C ASP A 368 -6.39 -0.71 -10.23
N SER A 369 -5.13 -0.34 -10.48
CA SER A 369 -4.55 -0.21 -11.81
C SER A 369 -4.01 -1.53 -12.37
N GLY A 370 -4.24 -2.65 -11.67
CA GLY A 370 -3.76 -3.97 -12.08
C GLY A 370 -2.33 -4.27 -11.65
N ASP A 371 -1.79 -5.40 -12.10
CA ASP A 371 -0.48 -5.94 -11.72
C ASP A 371 0.53 -5.99 -12.87
N HIS A 372 0.14 -5.53 -14.08
CA HIS A 372 0.96 -5.54 -15.29
C HIS A 372 1.27 -4.12 -15.75
N TYR A 373 2.54 -3.73 -15.71
CA TYR A 373 3.05 -2.39 -16.06
C TYR A 373 4.19 -2.46 -17.07
N ILE A 374 4.94 -3.56 -17.06
CA ILE A 374 5.98 -3.95 -18.02
C ILE A 374 5.79 -5.42 -18.40
N PRO A 375 6.41 -5.90 -19.50
CA PRO A 375 6.35 -7.31 -19.85
C PRO A 375 6.96 -8.18 -18.74
N GLU A 376 6.35 -9.33 -18.43
CA GLU A 376 6.82 -10.27 -17.39
C GLU A 376 8.28 -10.74 -17.57
N LYS A 377 8.86 -10.53 -18.76
CA LYS A 377 10.20 -10.98 -19.14
C LYS A 377 11.06 -9.81 -19.53
N TYR A 378 11.43 -8.99 -18.54
CA TYR A 378 12.33 -7.87 -18.74
C TYR A 378 13.77 -8.25 -18.33
N PRO A 379 14.76 -8.25 -19.26
CA PRO A 379 16.15 -8.45 -18.91
C PRO A 379 16.68 -7.20 -18.20
N VAL A 380 17.05 -7.35 -16.93
CA VAL A 380 17.74 -6.29 -16.18
C VAL A 380 19.24 -6.41 -16.45
N ASP A 381 19.85 -5.34 -16.96
CA ASP A 381 21.31 -5.26 -17.06
C ASP A 381 21.89 -4.90 -15.68
N LEU A 382 22.54 -5.89 -15.07
CA LEU A 382 23.09 -5.84 -13.72
C LEU A 382 24.35 -4.98 -13.59
N THR A 383 24.88 -4.47 -14.70
CA THR A 383 26.16 -3.73 -14.71
C THR A 383 25.99 -2.21 -14.59
N VAL A 384 24.76 -1.70 -14.71
CA VAL A 384 24.49 -0.26 -14.91
C VAL A 384 24.26 0.51 -13.59
N ASP A 385 23.85 -0.15 -12.50
CA ASP A 385 23.51 0.52 -11.23
C ASP A 385 24.68 0.60 -10.21
N VAL A 386 25.88 0.13 -10.56
CA VAL A 386 27.07 0.22 -9.69
C VAL A 386 28.01 1.30 -10.21
N HIS A 387 27.55 2.55 -10.16
CA HIS A 387 28.49 3.66 -10.10
C HIS A 387 28.98 3.77 -8.66
N LEU A 388 30.06 3.04 -8.36
CA LEU A 388 30.94 3.42 -7.26
C LEU A 388 31.40 4.83 -7.59
N ASP A 389 30.79 5.86 -7.00
CA ASP A 389 31.29 7.23 -7.10
C ASP A 389 32.70 7.24 -6.49
N GLN A 390 33.72 7.07 -7.33
CA GLN A 390 35.13 7.07 -6.94
C GLN A 390 35.66 8.48 -6.65
N SER A 391 34.78 9.46 -6.50
CA SER A 391 35.16 10.86 -6.31
C SER A 391 34.47 11.47 -5.11
N SER A 392 35.17 11.53 -3.98
CA SER A 392 35.23 12.73 -3.13
C SER A 392 36.03 12.50 -1.84
N ASP A 393 36.83 13.50 -1.48
CA ASP A 393 37.54 13.66 -0.21
C ASP A 393 36.53 13.79 0.96
N TYR A 394 36.16 12.67 1.59
CA TYR A 394 35.35 12.66 2.83
C TYR A 394 35.96 11.70 3.86
N ASP A 395 35.66 11.93 5.14
CA ASP A 395 36.21 11.21 6.30
C ASP A 395 35.99 9.68 6.20
N GLU A 396 37.03 8.90 6.53
CA GLU A 396 37.10 7.43 6.33
C GLU A 396 35.93 6.65 6.96
N ASP A 397 35.35 7.13 8.07
CA ASP A 397 34.26 6.45 8.79
C ASP A 397 32.88 6.58 8.11
N GLU A 398 32.59 7.67 7.40
CA GLU A 398 31.32 7.83 6.64
C GLU A 398 31.34 7.01 5.34
N ASP A 399 32.53 6.80 4.77
CA ASP A 399 32.72 6.05 3.53
C ASP A 399 32.40 4.55 3.72
N ASP A 400 32.78 3.96 4.85
CA ASP A 400 32.53 2.54 5.13
C ASP A 400 31.05 2.23 5.39
N HIS A 401 30.32 3.12 6.06
CA HIS A 401 28.87 2.97 6.24
C HIS A 401 28.12 3.06 4.90
N ARG A 402 28.52 3.99 4.03
CA ARG A 402 27.95 4.13 2.68
C ARG A 402 28.24 2.90 1.81
N LYS A 403 29.48 2.39 1.80
CA LYS A 403 29.84 1.14 1.11
C LYS A 403 29.01 -0.03 1.60
N MET A 404 28.78 -0.15 2.91
CA MET A 404 27.93 -1.18 3.47
C MET A 404 26.47 -1.07 2.97
N MET A 405 25.91 0.14 2.91
CA MET A 405 24.57 0.36 2.35
C MET A 405 24.50 -0.02 0.87
N GLU A 406 25.50 0.34 0.08
CA GLU A 406 25.57 -0.02 -1.34
C GLU A 406 25.69 -1.53 -1.55
N LEU A 407 26.52 -2.22 -0.76
CA LEU A 407 26.59 -3.68 -0.77
C LEU A 407 25.24 -4.31 -0.38
N ASN A 408 24.56 -3.76 0.62
CA ASN A 408 23.24 -4.25 1.05
C ASN A 408 22.19 -4.06 -0.04
N LYS A 409 22.16 -2.89 -0.69
CA LYS A 409 21.32 -2.63 -1.87
C LYS A 409 21.62 -3.65 -2.97
N TYR A 410 22.90 -3.87 -3.28
CA TYR A 410 23.34 -4.87 -4.27
C TYR A 410 22.85 -6.29 -3.93
N PHE A 411 23.06 -6.75 -2.69
CA PHE A 411 22.64 -8.11 -2.30
C PHE A 411 21.12 -8.29 -2.28
N VAL A 412 20.38 -7.27 -1.85
CA VAL A 412 18.90 -7.29 -1.87
C VAL A 412 18.39 -7.31 -3.30
N GLN A 413 18.92 -6.47 -4.19
CA GLN A 413 18.57 -6.49 -5.61
C GLN A 413 18.83 -7.86 -6.23
N ARG A 414 19.98 -8.48 -5.92
CA ARG A 414 20.34 -9.80 -6.43
C ARG A 414 19.44 -10.92 -5.86
N ARG A 415 18.96 -10.78 -4.62
CA ARG A 415 17.98 -11.71 -4.01
C ARG A 415 16.60 -11.56 -4.62
N MET A 416 16.12 -10.32 -4.80
CA MET A 416 14.89 -10.04 -5.54
C MET A 416 14.93 -10.76 -6.89
N GLN A 417 16.07 -10.73 -7.59
CA GLN A 417 16.19 -11.29 -8.94
C GLN A 417 16.38 -12.83 -9.03
N LYS A 418 16.98 -13.50 -8.04
CA LYS A 418 17.24 -14.96 -8.08
C LYS A 418 15.96 -15.82 -8.10
N THR A 419 14.83 -15.27 -7.67
CA THR A 419 13.53 -15.94 -7.68
C THR A 419 12.95 -16.09 -9.11
N TYR A 420 13.53 -15.41 -10.11
CA TYR A 420 13.03 -15.39 -11.48
C TYR A 420 13.74 -16.42 -12.38
N SER A 421 13.11 -17.57 -12.60
CA SER A 421 13.53 -18.50 -13.66
C SER A 421 13.07 -17.99 -15.03
N VAL A 422 14.04 -17.68 -15.89
CA VAL A 422 13.83 -17.30 -17.29
C VAL A 422 13.21 -18.46 -18.08
N LYS A 423 11.93 -18.35 -18.45
CA LYS A 423 11.37 -19.11 -19.57
C LYS A 423 11.20 -18.17 -20.76
N LYS A 424 11.45 -18.59 -22.00
CA LYS A 424 11.11 -17.81 -23.21
C LYS A 424 9.58 -17.66 -23.37
N VAL A 425 9.07 -16.50 -23.78
CA VAL A 425 7.69 -16.37 -24.35
C VAL A 425 7.83 -16.25 -25.87
N PRO A 426 7.01 -16.97 -26.66
CA PRO A 426 6.90 -16.76 -28.10
C PRO A 426 6.10 -15.48 -28.42
N ALA A 427 6.41 -14.84 -29.54
CA ALA A 427 5.81 -13.57 -29.96
C ALA A 427 4.27 -13.68 -30.08
N THR A 428 3.55 -12.83 -29.36
CA THR A 428 2.09 -12.69 -29.42
C THR A 428 1.69 -11.42 -30.19
N SER A 429 0.50 -11.46 -30.81
CA SER A 429 -0.06 -10.42 -31.68
C SER A 429 -0.47 -9.14 -30.93
N SER A 430 -0.41 -7.98 -31.61
CA SER A 430 -0.62 -6.63 -31.05
C SER A 430 -1.93 -6.41 -30.29
N THR A 431 -3.03 -7.10 -30.65
CA THR A 431 -4.33 -6.97 -29.97
C THR A 431 -4.40 -7.67 -28.62
N ALA A 432 -3.57 -8.68 -28.37
CA ALA A 432 -3.49 -9.34 -27.07
C ALA A 432 -2.76 -8.46 -26.04
N VAL A 433 -1.79 -7.66 -26.51
CA VAL A 433 -0.95 -6.80 -25.68
C VAL A 433 -1.76 -5.66 -25.03
N GLU A 434 -2.76 -5.07 -25.70
CA GLU A 434 -3.58 -4.00 -25.11
C GLU A 434 -4.47 -4.49 -23.96
N LYS A 435 -4.87 -5.76 -23.96
CA LYS A 435 -5.72 -6.33 -22.92
C LYS A 435 -4.97 -6.53 -21.60
N ASP A 436 -3.68 -6.85 -21.67
CA ASP A 436 -2.84 -7.05 -20.49
C ASP A 436 -2.60 -5.74 -19.70
N TYR A 437 -2.68 -4.58 -20.36
CA TYR A 437 -2.49 -3.27 -19.74
C TYR A 437 -3.78 -2.44 -19.63
N GLU A 438 -4.93 -3.06 -19.86
CA GLU A 438 -6.24 -2.40 -19.87
C GLU A 438 -6.47 -1.58 -18.59
N TYR A 439 -6.12 -2.14 -17.42
CA TYR A 439 -6.39 -1.54 -16.12
C TYR A 439 -5.53 -0.29 -15.86
N VAL A 440 -4.24 -0.30 -16.22
CA VAL A 440 -3.39 0.89 -16.06
C VAL A 440 -3.78 1.99 -17.04
N ILE A 441 -4.17 1.62 -18.28
CA ILE A 441 -4.70 2.58 -19.27
C ILE A 441 -5.98 3.25 -18.75
N ASN A 442 -6.91 2.46 -18.21
CA ASN A 442 -8.17 2.98 -17.67
C ASN A 442 -7.94 3.81 -16.40
N ALA A 443 -7.01 3.42 -15.53
CA ALA A 443 -6.63 4.20 -14.37
C ALA A 443 -6.04 5.56 -14.76
N ASP A 444 -5.16 5.62 -15.77
CA ASP A 444 -4.58 6.89 -16.25
C ASP A 444 -5.65 7.85 -16.82
N LYS A 445 -6.60 7.30 -17.59
CA LYS A 445 -7.74 8.07 -18.10
C LYS A 445 -8.62 8.60 -16.97
N LEU A 446 -8.90 7.77 -15.96
CA LEU A 446 -9.66 8.18 -14.77
C LEU A 446 -8.95 9.28 -13.99
N ILE A 447 -7.63 9.18 -13.79
CA ILE A 447 -6.84 10.21 -13.10
C ILE A 447 -6.93 11.54 -13.87
N SER A 448 -6.83 11.50 -15.19
CA SER A 448 -6.95 12.68 -16.04
C SER A 448 -8.34 13.33 -15.98
N GLU A 449 -9.41 12.53 -15.86
CA GLU A 449 -10.76 13.05 -15.64
C GLU A 449 -10.97 13.59 -14.22
N LEU A 450 -10.38 12.94 -13.21
CA LEU A 450 -10.42 13.39 -11.82
C LEU A 450 -9.73 14.74 -11.63
N GLU A 451 -8.65 15.01 -12.37
CA GLU A 451 -8.01 16.32 -12.40
C GLU A 451 -8.97 17.42 -12.90
N LYS A 452 -9.67 17.16 -14.01
CA LYS A 452 -10.67 18.10 -14.55
C LYS A 452 -11.82 18.32 -13.57
N LEU A 453 -12.29 17.25 -12.91
CA LEU A 453 -13.36 17.34 -11.91
C LEU A 453 -12.92 18.09 -10.67
N SER A 454 -11.71 17.84 -10.17
CA SER A 454 -11.15 18.54 -9.03
C SER A 454 -10.99 20.03 -9.33
N LYS A 455 -10.50 20.37 -10.52
CA LYS A 455 -10.42 21.77 -10.98
C LYS A 455 -11.78 22.47 -10.91
N ARG A 456 -12.83 21.85 -11.46
CA ARG A 456 -14.21 22.40 -11.40
C ARG A 456 -14.73 22.50 -9.96
N ARG A 457 -14.42 21.54 -9.09
CA ARG A 457 -14.78 21.55 -7.66
C ARG A 457 -14.14 22.72 -6.92
N ILE A 458 -12.88 23.03 -7.25
CA ILE A 458 -12.15 24.17 -6.68
C ILE A 458 -12.70 25.48 -7.22
N GLU A 459 -12.94 25.57 -8.53
CA GLU A 459 -13.52 26.75 -9.19
C GLU A 459 -14.94 27.05 -8.71
N ALA A 460 -15.77 26.05 -8.46
CA ALA A 460 -17.13 26.24 -7.94
C ALA A 460 -17.19 26.78 -6.50
N LYS A 461 -16.07 26.78 -5.77
CA LYS A 461 -15.96 27.37 -4.43
C LYS A 461 -15.63 28.88 -4.47
N ILE A 462 -15.04 29.35 -5.57
CA ILE A 462 -14.74 30.77 -5.85
C ILE A 462 -15.99 31.43 -6.42
#